data_AF-A0A327Y1G7-F1
#
_entry.id   AF-A0A327Y1G7-F1
#
_cell.length_a   1.000
_cell.length_b   1.000
_cell.length_c   1.000
_cell.angle_alpha   90.00
_cell.angle_beta   90.00
_cell.angle_gamma   90.00
#
_symmetry.space_group_name_H-M   'P 1'
#
loop_
_entity.id
_entity.type
_entity.pdbx_description
1 polymer ?
#
loop_
_entity_poly.entity_id
_entity_poly.type
_entity_poly.pdbx_seq_one_letter_code
_entity_poly.pdbx_strand_id
1 'polypeptide(L)' 'MNHAHEIETLLIAMKETKNKRMYERYQALYLYLQGYTKEDIAKIIGRSEKTVYNYVNAYKEHGMAA' A
#
# COMPACT_ATOMS: atom_id res chain seq x y z
N MET A 1 2.33 14.52 -8.71
CA MET A 1 3.63 14.22 -8.08
C MET A 1 4.13 12.91 -8.67
N ASN A 2 5.42 12.79 -8.98
CA ASN A 2 5.99 11.57 -9.53
C ASN A 2 6.36 10.61 -8.39
N HIS A 3 5.57 9.56 -8.18
CA HIS A 3 5.77 8.57 -7.11
C HIS A 3 6.66 7.38 -7.55
N ALA A 4 7.41 7.50 -8.65
CA ALA A 4 8.19 6.40 -9.22
C ALA A 4 9.14 5.72 -8.23
N HIS A 5 9.83 6.50 -7.38
CA HIS A 5 10.76 5.96 -6.39
C HIS A 5 10.06 5.16 -5.28
N GLU A 6 8.88 5.61 -4.84
CA GLU A 6 8.09 4.93 -3.81
C GLU A 6 7.49 3.63 -4.35
N ILE A 7 7.04 3.66 -5.60
CA ILE A 7 6.55 2.47 -6.30
C ILE A 7 7.65 1.41 -6.41
N GLU A 8 8.87 1.79 -6.77
CA GLU A 8 10.02 0.89 -6.82
C GLU A 8 10.36 0.30 -5.44
N THR A 9 10.37 1.14 -4.41
CA THR A 9 10.63 0.72 -3.02
C THR A 9 9.58 -0.29 -2.54
N LEU A 10 8.30 -0.06 -2.84
CA LEU A 10 7.21 -0.98 -2.51
C LEU A 10 7.33 -2.31 -3.27
N LEU A 11 7.76 -2.29 -4.53
CA LEU A 11 8.01 -3.52 -5.30
C LEU A 11 9.12 -4.36 -4.68
N ILE A 12 10.21 -3.74 -4.21
CA ILE A 12 11.29 -4.44 -3.50
C ILE A 12 10.76 -5.00 -2.18
N ALA A 13 10.08 -4.18 -1.37
CA ALA A 13 9.57 -4.58 -0.08
C ALA A 13 8.55 -5.73 -0.16
N MET A 14 7.71 -5.77 -1.20
CA MET A 14 6.79 -6.88 -1.47
C MET A 14 7.52 -8.18 -1.83
N LYS A 15 8.66 -8.10 -2.54
CA LYS A 15 9.46 -9.28 -2.90
C LYS A 15 10.22 -9.85 -1.70
N GLU A 16 10.69 -9.00 -0.81
CA GLU A 16 11.54 -9.39 0.32
C GLU A 16 10.74 -9.84 1.56
N THR A 17 9.55 -9.30 1.75
CA THR A 17 8.77 -9.58 2.95
C THR A 17 8.17 -10.98 2.93
N LYS A 18 8.40 -11.74 4.01
CA LYS A 18 7.74 -13.03 4.26
C LYS A 18 6.44 -12.87 5.06
N ASN A 19 6.18 -11.67 5.58
CA ASN A 19 5.00 -11.40 6.39
C ASN A 19 3.82 -11.03 5.49
N LYS A 20 2.79 -11.89 5.46
CA LYS A 20 1.58 -11.68 4.66
C LYS A 20 0.91 -10.33 4.90
N ARG A 21 0.84 -9.88 6.16
CA ARG A 21 0.22 -8.60 6.52
C ARG A 21 1.02 -7.41 6.00
N MET A 22 2.36 -7.51 6.01
CA MET A 22 3.22 -6.49 5.42
C MET A 22 3.13 -6.48 3.89
N TYR A 23 3.07 -7.65 3.26
CA TYR A 23 2.84 -7.77 1.82
C TYR A 23 1.56 -7.05 1.41
N GLU A 24 0.43 -7.35 2.05
CA GLU A 24 -0.86 -6.72 1.76
C GLU A 24 -0.83 -5.21 2.01
N ARG A 25 -0.12 -4.74 3.05
CA ARG A 25 0.07 -3.32 3.32
C ARG A 25 0.82 -2.65 2.17
N TYR A 26 1.95 -3.21 1.74
CA TYR A 26 2.73 -2.67 0.63
C TYR A 26 1.94 -2.69 -0.68
N GLN A 27 1.20 -3.77 -0.94
CA GLN A 27 0.31 -3.88 -2.10
C GLN A 27 -0.78 -2.80 -2.09
N ALA A 28 -1.37 -2.51 -0.92
CA ALA A 28 -2.36 -1.44 -0.78
C ALA A 28 -1.78 -0.06 -1.12
N LEU A 29 -0.57 0.24 -0.66
CA LEU A 29 0.11 1.50 -0.97
C LEU A 29 0.50 1.59 -2.44
N TYR A 30 1.00 0.49 -3.02
CA TYR A 30 1.38 0.42 -4.43
C TYR A 30 0.18 0.76 -5.32
N LEU A 31 -0.97 0.13 -5.08
CA LEU A 31 -2.20 0.40 -5.83
C LEU A 31 -2.71 1.83 -5.59
N TYR A 32 -2.63 2.33 -4.35
CA TYR A 32 -3.02 3.72 -4.06
C TYR A 32 -2.19 4.74 -4.85
N LEU A 33 -0.86 4.54 -4.94
CA LEU A 33 0.03 5.41 -5.71
C LEU A 33 -0.18 5.31 -7.23
N GLN A 34 -0.77 4.21 -7.70
CA GLN A 34 -1.21 4.05 -9.09
C GLN A 34 -2.59 4.67 -9.38
N GLY A 35 -3.27 5.21 -8.36
CA GLY A 35 -4.55 5.93 -8.51
C GLY A 35 -5.80 5.08 -8.26
N TYR A 36 -5.66 3.85 -7.78
CA TYR A 36 -6.83 3.03 -7.41
C TYR A 36 -7.55 3.62 -6.18
N THR A 37 -8.87 3.47 -6.15
CA THR A 37 -9.67 3.90 -4.99
C THR A 37 -9.46 2.94 -3.81
N LYS A 38 -9.73 3.39 -2.58
CA LYS A 38 -9.61 2.53 -1.39
C LYS A 38 -10.56 1.35 -1.43
N GLU A 39 -11.74 1.55 -2.02
CA GLU A 39 -12.73 0.50 -2.22
C GLU A 39 -12.21 -0.57 -3.21
N ASP A 40 -11.64 -0.16 -4.34
CA ASP A 40 -11.04 -1.09 -5.31
C ASP A 40 -9.90 -1.88 -4.69
N ILE A 41 -9.01 -1.19 -3.97
CA ILE A 41 -7.88 -1.80 -3.28
C ILE A 41 -8.37 -2.84 -2.27
N ALA A 42 -9.39 -2.51 -1.47
CA ALA A 42 -9.97 -3.42 -0.49
C ALA A 42 -10.47 -4.73 -1.13
N LYS A 43 -11.14 -4.62 -2.29
CA LYS A 43 -11.59 -5.76 -3.09
C LYS A 43 -10.40 -6.57 -3.63
N ILE A 44 -9.39 -5.90 -4.18
CA ILE A 44 -8.19 -6.55 -4.76
C ILE A 44 -7.42 -7.36 -3.71
N ILE A 45 -7.20 -6.80 -2.52
CA ILE A 45 -6.36 -7.42 -1.48
C ILE A 45 -7.16 -8.28 -0.49
N GLY A 46 -8.49 -8.34 -0.63
CA GLY A 46 -9.37 -9.09 0.26
C GLY A 46 -9.40 -8.56 1.70
N ARG A 47 -9.38 -7.24 1.87
CA ARG A 47 -9.44 -6.57 3.19
C ARG A 47 -10.62 -5.63 3.27
N SER A 48 -10.94 -5.18 4.49
CA SER A 48 -11.97 -4.14 4.68
C SER A 48 -11.45 -2.79 4.21
N GLU A 49 -12.34 -1.95 3.69
CA GLU A 49 -12.01 -0.58 3.28
C GLU A 49 -11.41 0.23 4.44
N LYS A 50 -11.90 0.04 5.67
CA LYS A 50 -11.33 0.64 6.89
C LYS A 50 -9.84 0.27 7.08
N THR A 51 -9.46 -0.97 6.76
CA THR A 51 -8.06 -1.40 6.87
C THR A 51 -7.19 -0.69 5.84
N VAL A 52 -7.66 -0.60 4.59
CA VAL A 52 -6.98 0.13 3.51
C VAL A 52 -6.86 1.61 3.86
N TYR A 53 -7.92 2.21 4.42
CA TYR A 53 -7.93 3.59 4.89
C TYR A 53 -6.82 3.82 5.92
N ASN A 54 -6.69 2.93 6.92
CA ASN A 54 -5.63 3.02 7.92
C ASN A 54 -4.23 2.92 7.30
N TYR A 55 -4.02 2.03 6.33
CA TYR A 55 -2.73 1.93 5.63
C TYR A 55 -2.39 3.22 4.87
N VAL A 56 -3.34 3.76 4.11
CA VAL A 56 -3.16 4.97 3.32
C VAL A 56 -2.94 6.19 4.22
N ASN A 57 -3.67 6.32 5.33
CA ASN A 57 -3.49 7.44 6.25
C ASN A 57 -2.14 7.39 6.96
N ALA A 58 -1.73 6.21 7.45
CA ALA A 58 -0.41 6.05 8.06
C ALA A 58 0.70 6.45 7.06
N TYR A 59 0.56 6.06 5.79
CA TYR A 59 1.48 6.50 4.73
C TYR A 59 1.43 8.02 4.48
N LYS A 60 0.26 8.66 4.48
CA LYS A 60 0.15 10.12 4.32
C LYS A 60 0.78 10.89 5.49
N GLU A 61 0.70 10.35 6.70
CA GLU A 61 1.20 10.99 7.92
C GLU A 61 2.71 10.79 8.12
N HIS A 62 3.24 9.62 7.78
CA HIS A 62 4.63 9.23 8.10
C HIS A 62 5.47 8.81 6.88
N GLY A 63 4.93 8.89 5.66
CA GLY A 63 5.58 8.38 4.46
C GLY A 63 5.72 6.85 4.48
N MET A 64 6.75 6.33 3.80
CA MET A 64 6.99 4.89 3.70
C MET A 64 7.51 4.22 4.99
N ALA A 65 7.85 5.00 6.02
CA ALA A 65 8.32 4.49 7.31
C ALA A 65 7.18 4.09 8.27
N ALA A 66 5.93 4.25 7.83
CA ALA A 66 4.72 4.00 8.61
C ALA A 66 4.49 2.52 8.91
#